data_AF-A0A355RCC0-F1
#
_entry.id   AF-A0A355RCC0-F1
#
_cell.length_a   1.000
_cell.length_b   1.000
_cell.length_c   1.000
_cell.angle_alpha   90.00
_cell.angle_beta   90.00
_cell.angle_gamma   90.00
#
_symmetry.space_group_name_H-M   'P 1'
#
loop_
_entity.id
_entity.type
_entity.pdbx_description
1 polymer ?
#
loop_
_entity_poly.entity_id
_entity_poly.type
_entity_poly.pdbx_seq_one_letter_code
_entity_poly.pdbx_strand_id
1 'polypeptide(L)'
;AARLNWPAVRVNLDSHISRIDLIGKDAIKLRDGVQVTEFHEGILPWALRNPVAIVFDEYDAGRADVMFVIQRVLEHDGKLTLMDQNEIITPHPQFRLFATANTVGLGDTTGLYHGTQQINQAQMDRWSLVATLNYLSIDAETAIILAKAPHYNTEKGLKTVKQMVTVADLTRTAFMNGDLSTVMSPRTVINWAQNEKIFRNIGYAFRLSFLNKCDELERQTVAEFYQRCFDEELPESAASVSLG
;
A
#
# COMPACT_ATOMS: atom_id res chain seq x y z
N ALA A 1 -14.15 -7.74 4.46
CA ALA A 1 -15.36 -6.90 4.32
C ALA A 1 -16.37 -7.49 3.32
N ALA A 2 -16.06 -7.51 2.01
CA ALA A 2 -17.00 -7.96 0.97
C ALA A 2 -17.62 -9.34 1.23
N ARG A 3 -16.82 -10.35 1.60
CA ARG A 3 -17.31 -11.71 1.95
C ARG A 3 -18.34 -11.72 3.10
N LEU A 4 -18.22 -10.79 4.05
CA LEU A 4 -19.11 -10.70 5.22
C LEU A 4 -20.26 -9.70 4.99
N ASN A 5 -20.31 -9.05 3.83
CA ASN A 5 -21.21 -7.93 3.53
C ASN A 5 -21.13 -6.82 4.60
N TRP A 6 -19.92 -6.51 5.07
CA TRP A 6 -19.70 -5.45 6.05
C TRP A 6 -19.25 -4.16 5.37
N PRO A 7 -19.72 -2.99 5.83
CA PRO A 7 -19.13 -1.71 5.46
C PRO A 7 -17.62 -1.71 5.77
N ALA A 8 -16.84 -1.12 4.87
CA ALA A 8 -15.41 -0.93 5.05
C ALA A 8 -15.06 0.54 4.83
N VAL A 9 -14.40 1.13 5.82
CA VAL A 9 -13.90 2.50 5.75
C VAL A 9 -12.39 2.46 5.78
N ARG A 10 -11.75 3.18 4.85
CA ARG A 10 -10.31 3.30 4.79
C ARG A 10 -9.90 4.73 5.14
N VAL A 11 -8.97 4.86 6.08
CA VAL A 11 -8.37 6.12 6.51
C VAL A 11 -6.89 6.02 6.25
N ASN A 12 -6.34 6.89 5.40
CA ASN A 12 -4.90 6.94 5.17
C ASN A 12 -4.23 7.75 6.28
N LEU A 13 -3.19 7.23 6.92
CA LEU A 13 -2.50 7.91 8.04
C LEU A 13 -1.34 8.78 7.60
N ASP A 14 -1.47 9.43 6.44
CA ASP A 14 -0.50 10.40 5.96
C ASP A 14 -0.34 11.61 6.91
N SER A 15 0.64 12.48 6.62
CA SER A 15 1.00 13.61 7.46
C SER A 15 -0.10 14.65 7.69
N HIS A 16 -1.20 14.62 6.93
CA HIS A 16 -2.30 15.57 7.03
C HIS A 16 -3.38 15.14 8.02
N ILE A 17 -3.54 13.83 8.28
CA ILE A 17 -4.53 13.37 9.26
C ILE A 17 -4.11 13.80 10.65
N SER A 18 -5.06 14.42 11.36
CA SER A 18 -4.86 14.89 12.73
C SER A 18 -5.70 14.11 13.73
N ARG A 19 -5.37 14.26 15.03
CA ARG A 19 -6.19 13.76 16.13
C ARG A 19 -7.65 14.22 16.03
N ILE A 20 -7.86 15.44 15.55
CA ILE A 20 -9.20 16.04 15.41
C ILE A 20 -10.01 15.32 14.32
N ASP A 21 -9.38 14.88 13.24
CA ASP A 21 -10.09 14.14 12.18
C ASP A 21 -10.51 12.75 12.65
N LEU A 22 -9.71 12.12 13.53
CA LEU A 22 -10.04 10.84 14.14
C LEU A 22 -11.12 10.96 15.21
N ILE A 23 -10.97 11.88 16.16
CA ILE A 23 -11.85 11.99 17.33
C ILE A 23 -13.06 12.87 17.06
N GLY A 24 -12.86 14.01 16.41
CA GLY A 24 -13.86 15.06 16.24
C GLY A 24 -13.42 16.38 16.85
N LYS A 25 -14.23 17.42 16.63
CA LYS A 25 -14.06 18.76 17.19
C LYS A 25 -15.42 19.39 17.43
N ASP A 26 -15.44 20.36 18.34
CA ASP A 26 -16.56 21.28 18.43
C ASP A 26 -16.62 22.17 17.18
N ALA A 27 -17.80 22.28 16.61
CA ALA A 27 -18.09 23.10 15.44
C ALA A 27 -19.26 24.03 15.75
N ILE A 28 -19.11 25.31 15.41
CA ILE A 28 -20.20 26.26 15.48
C ILE A 28 -21.09 26.03 14.27
N LYS A 29 -22.35 25.68 14.50
CA LYS A 29 -23.38 25.58 13.47
C LYS A 29 -24.47 26.61 13.72
N LEU A 30 -25.09 27.07 12.64
CA LEU A 30 -26.31 27.88 12.73
C LEU A 30 -27.51 26.94 12.81
N ARG A 31 -28.24 27.00 13.92
CA ARG A 31 -29.54 26.34 14.08
C ARG A 31 -30.57 27.43 14.33
N ASP A 32 -31.57 27.53 13.46
CA ASP A 32 -32.64 28.54 13.53
C ASP A 32 -32.12 30.00 13.65
N GLY A 33 -31.01 30.31 12.96
CA GLY A 33 -30.38 31.62 12.98
C GLY A 33 -29.51 31.93 14.22
N VAL A 34 -29.40 30.99 15.17
CA VAL A 34 -28.58 31.11 16.37
C VAL A 34 -27.30 30.28 16.22
N GLN A 35 -26.16 30.83 16.64
CA GLN A 35 -24.90 30.09 16.71
C GLN A 35 -24.95 29.10 17.88
N VAL A 36 -24.89 27.82 17.57
CA VAL A 36 -24.87 26.72 18.54
C VAL A 36 -23.58 25.93 18.34
N THR A 37 -22.87 25.67 19.43
CA THR A 37 -21.71 24.77 19.42
C THR A 37 -22.19 23.33 19.48
N GLU A 38 -21.86 22.54 18.47
CA GLU A 38 -22.15 21.11 18.42
C GLU A 38 -20.84 20.33 18.22
N PHE A 39 -20.67 19.23 18.95
CA PHE A 39 -19.57 18.32 18.68
C PHE A 39 -19.80 17.61 17.36
N HIS A 40 -18.85 17.78 16.43
CA HIS A 40 -18.81 17.02 15.20
C HIS A 40 -17.89 15.81 15.40
N GLU A 41 -18.51 14.65 15.50
CA GLU A 41 -17.84 13.36 15.71
C GLU A 41 -16.89 13.02 14.56
N GLY A 42 -15.66 12.61 14.90
CA GLY A 42 -14.67 12.14 13.93
C GLY A 42 -14.90 10.70 13.49
N ILE A 43 -14.04 10.20 12.60
CA ILE A 43 -14.25 8.89 11.97
C ILE A 43 -14.15 7.71 12.94
N LEU A 44 -13.33 7.82 13.99
CA LEU A 44 -13.06 6.70 14.90
C LEU A 44 -14.20 6.45 15.89
N PRO A 45 -14.74 7.45 16.62
CA PRO A 45 -15.95 7.25 17.43
C PRO A 45 -17.13 6.74 16.60
N TRP A 46 -17.34 7.30 15.41
CA TRP A 46 -18.39 6.81 14.51
C TRP A 46 -18.17 5.34 14.18
N ALA A 47 -16.95 4.95 13.79
CA ALA A 47 -16.65 3.56 13.44
C ALA A 47 -16.85 2.62 14.63
N LEU A 48 -16.46 3.03 15.84
CA LEU A 48 -16.65 2.25 17.06
C LEU A 48 -18.12 1.96 17.35
N ARG A 49 -19.04 2.87 17.03
CA ARG A 49 -20.48 2.67 17.27
C ARG A 49 -21.17 1.79 16.22
N ASN A 50 -20.51 1.50 15.10
CA ASN A 50 -21.14 0.87 13.94
C ASN A 50 -20.56 -0.53 13.65
N PRO A 51 -21.33 -1.43 13.01
CA PRO A 51 -20.83 -2.72 12.53
C PRO A 51 -19.96 -2.55 11.27
N VAL A 52 -18.77 -1.95 11.43
CA VAL A 52 -17.88 -1.58 10.32
C VAL A 52 -16.48 -2.15 10.52
N ALA A 53 -15.81 -2.45 9.40
CA ALA A 53 -14.37 -2.65 9.36
C ALA A 53 -13.68 -1.33 9.02
N ILE A 54 -12.92 -0.76 9.94
CA ILE A 54 -12.05 0.40 9.65
C ILE A 54 -10.63 -0.09 9.34
N VAL A 55 -10.02 0.48 8.31
CA VAL A 55 -8.65 0.17 7.86
C VAL A 55 -7.82 1.45 7.94
N PHE A 56 -6.81 1.46 8.79
CA PHE A 56 -5.78 2.49 8.82
C PHE A 56 -4.67 2.12 7.82
N ASP A 57 -4.71 2.75 6.65
CA ASP A 57 -3.69 2.55 5.62
C ASP A 57 -2.41 3.29 6.02
N GLU A 58 -1.24 2.69 5.76
CA GLU A 58 0.08 3.28 6.04
C GLU A 58 0.28 3.66 7.52
N TYR A 59 -0.03 2.75 8.44
CA TYR A 59 0.01 3.00 9.88
C TYR A 59 1.39 3.40 10.40
N ASP A 60 2.45 2.88 9.81
CA ASP A 60 3.83 3.27 10.11
C ASP A 60 4.18 4.68 9.59
N ALA A 61 3.39 5.30 8.72
CA ALA A 61 3.57 6.71 8.35
C ALA A 61 2.87 7.69 9.34
N GLY A 62 2.00 7.15 10.20
CA GLY A 62 1.17 7.92 11.11
C GLY A 62 1.97 8.77 12.09
N ARG A 63 1.46 9.97 12.39
CA ARG A 63 2.02 10.80 13.47
C ARG A 63 1.78 10.16 14.84
N ALA A 64 2.75 10.30 15.75
CA ALA A 64 2.67 9.72 17.08
C ALA A 64 1.38 10.08 17.84
N ASP A 65 0.92 11.33 17.79
CA ASP A 65 -0.29 11.78 18.49
C ASP A 65 -1.59 11.16 17.93
N VAL A 66 -1.61 10.84 16.63
CA VAL A 66 -2.69 10.10 15.98
C VAL A 66 -2.63 8.62 16.35
N MET A 67 -1.44 8.02 16.31
CA MET A 67 -1.26 6.62 16.71
C MET A 67 -1.65 6.39 18.17
N PHE A 68 -1.40 7.35 19.07
CA PHE A 68 -1.81 7.24 20.48
C PHE A 68 -3.33 7.17 20.65
N VAL A 69 -4.12 7.77 19.76
CA VAL A 69 -5.56 7.61 19.76
C VAL A 69 -5.94 6.16 19.42
N ILE A 70 -5.35 5.62 18.36
CA ILE A 70 -5.64 4.27 17.87
C ILE A 70 -5.23 3.23 18.91
N GLN A 71 -4.09 3.41 19.57
CA GLN A 71 -3.61 2.54 20.64
C GLN A 71 -4.61 2.32 21.76
N ARG A 72 -5.35 3.37 22.17
CA ARG A 72 -6.36 3.24 23.23
C ARG A 72 -7.48 2.28 22.84
N VAL A 73 -7.83 2.24 21.56
CA VAL A 73 -8.84 1.31 21.02
C VAL A 73 -8.29 -0.12 20.87
N LEU A 74 -6.98 -0.28 20.78
CA LEU A 74 -6.31 -1.59 20.74
C LEU A 74 -6.09 -2.19 22.15
N GLU A 75 -6.39 -1.46 23.22
CA GLU A 75 -6.31 -2.02 24.58
C GLU A 75 -7.41 -3.07 24.84
N HIS A 76 -7.26 -3.85 25.91
CA HIS A 76 -8.10 -5.04 26.19
C HIS A 76 -9.61 -4.78 26.16
N ASP A 77 -10.06 -3.62 26.65
CA ASP A 77 -11.48 -3.23 26.66
C ASP A 77 -11.92 -2.52 25.37
N GLY A 78 -10.98 -2.05 24.54
CA GLY A 78 -11.19 -1.29 23.30
C GLY A 78 -12.01 0.01 23.44
N LYS A 79 -12.30 0.45 24.66
CA LYS A 79 -13.16 1.61 24.93
C LYS A 79 -12.44 2.91 24.57
N LEU A 80 -13.19 3.81 23.94
CA LEU A 80 -12.72 5.17 23.65
C LEU A 80 -13.39 6.15 24.61
N THR A 81 -12.60 6.82 25.43
CA THR A 81 -13.08 7.90 26.31
C THR A 81 -12.98 9.24 25.58
N LEU A 82 -14.12 9.89 25.41
CA LEU A 82 -14.26 11.25 24.90
C LEU A 82 -14.36 12.21 26.10
N MET A 83 -13.24 12.78 26.53
CA MET A 83 -13.18 13.56 27.78
C MET A 83 -13.98 14.85 27.71
N ASP A 84 -13.96 15.56 26.58
CA ASP A 84 -14.67 16.84 26.42
C ASP A 84 -16.20 16.63 26.45
N GLN A 85 -16.66 15.43 26.09
CA GLN A 85 -18.06 15.01 26.06
C GLN A 85 -18.47 14.24 27.32
N ASN A 86 -17.54 13.93 28.23
CA ASN A 86 -17.73 13.03 29.36
C ASN A 86 -18.37 11.68 28.97
N GLU A 87 -17.98 11.14 27.82
CA GLU A 87 -18.58 9.92 27.26
C GLU A 87 -17.55 8.79 27.16
N ILE A 88 -18.00 7.55 27.41
CA ILE A 88 -17.23 6.34 27.15
C ILE A 88 -17.93 5.55 26.05
N ILE A 89 -17.25 5.38 24.92
CA ILE A 89 -17.73 4.61 23.78
C ILE A 89 -17.21 3.18 23.91
N THR A 90 -18.14 2.23 23.92
CA THR A 90 -17.81 0.80 23.84
C THR A 90 -17.91 0.35 22.38
N PRO A 91 -16.90 -0.37 21.83
CA PRO A 91 -16.95 -0.86 20.47
C PRO A 91 -18.19 -1.73 20.22
N HIS A 92 -18.83 -1.53 19.08
CA HIS A 92 -19.89 -2.41 18.59
C HIS A 92 -19.33 -3.85 18.46
N PRO A 93 -20.07 -4.91 18.81
CA PRO A 93 -19.54 -6.29 18.78
C PRO A 93 -19.00 -6.74 17.40
N GLN A 94 -19.52 -6.14 16.33
CA GLN A 94 -19.10 -6.39 14.95
C GLN A 94 -18.06 -5.39 14.42
N PHE A 95 -17.61 -4.42 15.23
CA PHE A 95 -16.52 -3.52 14.86
C PHE A 95 -15.22 -4.32 14.63
N ARG A 96 -14.47 -3.98 13.59
CA ARG A 96 -13.12 -4.52 13.35
C ARG A 96 -12.18 -3.40 12.94
N LEU A 97 -10.96 -3.49 13.43
CA LEU A 97 -9.89 -2.54 13.15
C LEU A 97 -8.76 -3.28 12.45
N PHE A 98 -8.32 -2.74 11.32
CA PHE A 98 -7.20 -3.23 10.53
C PHE A 98 -6.20 -2.10 10.32
N ALA A 99 -4.94 -2.46 10.10
CA ALA A 99 -3.93 -1.54 9.59
C ALA A 99 -3.10 -2.21 8.49
N THR A 100 -2.52 -1.38 7.61
CA THR A 100 -1.46 -1.77 6.69
C THR A 100 -0.18 -1.07 7.11
N ALA A 101 0.96 -1.71 6.92
CA ALA A 101 2.29 -1.12 7.17
C ALA A 101 3.27 -1.73 6.18
N ASN A 102 4.23 -0.92 5.71
CA ASN A 102 5.22 -1.38 4.72
C ASN A 102 6.47 -1.96 5.40
N THR A 103 6.82 -1.44 6.58
CA THR A 103 8.07 -1.79 7.29
C THR A 103 7.84 -2.67 8.51
N VAL A 104 6.58 -3.09 8.76
CA VAL A 104 6.16 -3.78 9.99
C VAL A 104 6.61 -3.00 11.25
N GLY A 105 6.73 -1.68 11.14
CA GLY A 105 7.16 -0.82 12.24
C GLY A 105 8.66 -0.77 12.49
N LEU A 106 9.49 -1.37 11.63
CA LEU A 106 10.95 -1.23 11.69
C LEU A 106 11.44 0.15 11.19
N GLY A 107 10.56 0.90 10.52
CA GLY A 107 10.91 2.15 9.86
C GLY A 107 11.69 1.92 8.57
N ASP A 108 12.13 3.01 7.95
CA ASP A 108 12.79 2.98 6.64
C ASP A 108 14.27 2.57 6.74
N THR A 109 14.53 1.27 6.92
CA THR A 109 15.91 0.73 6.99
C THR A 109 16.61 0.66 5.63
N THR A 110 15.86 0.78 4.54
CA THR A 110 16.35 0.61 3.16
C THR A 110 16.35 1.90 2.35
N GLY A 111 15.69 2.96 2.83
CA GLY A 111 15.48 4.20 2.08
C GLY A 111 14.29 4.15 1.10
N LEU A 112 13.59 3.01 0.98
CA LEU A 112 12.47 2.85 0.05
C LEU A 112 11.15 3.41 0.56
N TYR A 113 10.97 3.44 1.88
CA TYR A 113 9.69 3.77 2.51
C TYR A 113 9.79 5.08 3.27
N HIS A 114 10.20 6.13 2.55
CA HIS A 114 10.29 7.47 3.08
C HIS A 114 8.99 7.91 3.75
N GLY A 115 9.11 8.46 4.95
CA GLY A 115 7.97 8.89 5.76
C GLY A 115 7.43 7.82 6.71
N THR A 116 7.90 6.57 6.61
CA THR A 116 7.61 5.56 7.65
C THR A 116 8.45 5.82 8.91
N GLN A 117 7.83 5.58 10.04
CA GLN A 117 8.37 5.77 11.38
C GLN A 117 8.53 4.41 12.06
N GLN A 118 9.54 4.33 12.92
CA GLN A 118 9.69 3.17 13.78
C GLN A 118 8.53 3.13 14.79
N ILE A 119 7.84 2.00 14.84
CA ILE A 119 6.77 1.73 15.79
C ILE A 119 7.40 1.07 17.01
N ASN A 120 7.01 1.50 18.22
CA ASN A 120 7.56 0.89 19.41
C ASN A 120 7.01 -0.54 19.61
N GLN A 121 7.77 -1.42 20.28
CA GLN A 121 7.37 -2.82 20.44
C GLN A 121 6.03 -2.96 21.18
N ALA A 122 5.79 -2.13 22.20
CA ALA A 122 4.54 -2.15 22.96
C ALA A 122 3.30 -1.78 22.12
N GLN A 123 3.47 -1.00 21.05
CA GLN A 123 2.41 -0.70 20.08
C GLN A 123 2.16 -1.90 19.17
N MET A 124 3.23 -2.57 18.73
CA MET A 124 3.12 -3.78 17.92
C MET A 124 2.44 -4.91 18.68
N ASP A 125 2.76 -5.10 19.95
CA ASP A 125 2.19 -6.16 20.80
C ASP A 125 0.68 -6.01 21.05
N ARG A 126 0.10 -4.82 20.82
CA ARG A 126 -1.36 -4.58 20.90
C ARG A 126 -2.12 -5.04 19.65
N TRP A 127 -1.42 -5.32 18.55
CA TRP A 127 -2.04 -5.91 17.37
C TRP A 127 -2.18 -7.42 17.58
N SER A 128 -3.43 -7.88 17.71
CA SER A 128 -3.72 -9.28 18.00
C SER A 128 -3.32 -10.25 16.89
N LEU A 129 -3.21 -9.76 15.64
CA LEU A 129 -2.86 -10.54 14.46
C LEU A 129 -1.96 -9.73 13.54
N VAL A 130 -0.83 -10.32 13.15
CA VAL A 130 0.06 -9.76 12.13
C VAL A 130 0.15 -10.76 10.99
N ALA A 131 -0.26 -10.33 9.80
CA ALA A 131 -0.16 -11.12 8.58
C ALA A 131 0.84 -10.46 7.64
N THR A 132 1.85 -11.20 7.21
CA THR A 132 2.83 -10.73 6.24
C THR A 132 2.36 -11.05 4.83
N LEU A 133 2.37 -10.04 3.95
CA LEU A 133 2.12 -10.22 2.53
C LEU A 133 3.45 -10.16 1.78
N ASN A 134 4.00 -11.33 1.49
CA ASN A 134 5.18 -11.46 0.64
C ASN A 134 4.79 -11.44 -0.83
N TYR A 135 5.79 -11.41 -1.71
CA TYR A 135 5.57 -11.56 -3.15
C TYR A 135 4.85 -12.88 -3.46
N LEU A 136 3.94 -12.81 -4.43
CA LEU A 136 3.14 -13.94 -4.87
C LEU A 136 4.00 -14.91 -5.68
N SER A 137 3.57 -16.16 -5.74
CA SER A 137 4.13 -17.08 -6.73
C SER A 137 3.87 -16.56 -8.15
N ILE A 138 4.75 -16.90 -9.08
CA ILE A 138 4.64 -16.49 -10.48
C ILE A 138 3.25 -16.81 -11.05
N ASP A 139 2.71 -17.99 -10.75
CA ASP A 139 1.41 -18.41 -11.28
C ASP A 139 0.24 -17.61 -10.65
N ALA A 140 0.31 -17.31 -9.35
CA ALA A 140 -0.72 -16.50 -8.68
C ALA A 140 -0.71 -15.05 -9.17
N GLU A 141 0.47 -14.45 -9.32
CA GLU A 141 0.59 -13.10 -9.88
C GLU A 141 0.14 -13.07 -11.34
N THR A 142 0.55 -14.04 -12.15
CA THR A 142 0.12 -14.17 -13.55
C THR A 142 -1.40 -14.18 -13.66
N ALA A 143 -2.10 -14.93 -12.81
CA ALA A 143 -3.57 -14.95 -12.78
C ALA A 143 -4.17 -13.58 -12.44
N ILE A 144 -3.56 -12.84 -11.51
CA ILE A 144 -3.99 -11.47 -11.17
C ILE A 144 -3.78 -10.51 -12.34
N ILE A 145 -2.62 -10.57 -13.01
CA ILE A 145 -2.34 -9.72 -14.17
C ILE A 145 -3.34 -10.00 -15.28
N LEU A 146 -3.62 -11.27 -15.59
CA LEU A 146 -4.60 -11.64 -16.62
C LEU A 146 -6.02 -11.14 -16.30
N ALA A 147 -6.42 -11.20 -15.02
CA ALA A 147 -7.70 -10.65 -14.60
C ALA A 147 -7.78 -9.11 -14.76
N LYS A 148 -6.64 -8.40 -14.70
CA LYS A 148 -6.55 -6.94 -14.87
C LYS A 148 -6.20 -6.50 -16.29
N ALA A 149 -5.68 -7.40 -17.12
CA ALA A 149 -5.32 -7.20 -18.51
C ALA A 149 -5.95 -8.30 -19.40
N PRO A 150 -7.28 -8.31 -19.57
CA PRO A 150 -7.98 -9.41 -20.25
C PRO A 150 -7.56 -9.63 -21.72
N HIS A 151 -6.93 -8.64 -22.37
CA HIS A 151 -6.41 -8.79 -23.73
C HIS A 151 -5.28 -9.82 -23.84
N TYR A 152 -4.62 -10.15 -22.72
CA TYR A 152 -3.64 -11.23 -22.63
C TYR A 152 -4.26 -12.59 -22.33
N ASN A 153 -5.58 -12.71 -22.17
CA ASN A 153 -6.25 -13.98 -21.88
C ASN A 153 -6.35 -14.89 -23.13
N THR A 154 -5.20 -15.25 -23.68
CA THR A 154 -4.97 -16.17 -24.81
C THR A 154 -3.76 -17.05 -24.46
N GLU A 155 -3.56 -18.17 -25.14
CA GLU A 155 -2.39 -19.04 -24.89
C GLU A 155 -1.06 -18.29 -25.05
N LYS A 156 -0.95 -17.46 -26.10
CA LYS A 156 0.25 -16.62 -26.33
C LYS A 156 0.38 -15.55 -25.25
N GLY A 157 -0.72 -14.89 -24.89
CA GLY A 157 -0.71 -13.82 -23.89
C GLY A 157 -0.40 -14.33 -22.48
N LEU A 158 -0.84 -15.53 -22.11
CA LEU A 158 -0.46 -16.20 -20.87
C LEU A 158 1.05 -16.39 -20.78
N LYS A 159 1.69 -16.86 -21.87
CA LYS A 159 3.16 -17.00 -21.93
C LYS A 159 3.85 -15.65 -21.74
N THR A 160 3.38 -14.61 -22.42
CA THR A 160 3.91 -13.24 -22.32
C THR A 160 3.79 -12.70 -20.88
N VAL A 161 2.62 -12.82 -20.25
CA VAL A 161 2.42 -12.35 -18.87
C VAL A 161 3.30 -13.12 -17.90
N LYS A 162 3.44 -14.45 -18.09
CA LYS A 162 4.36 -15.25 -17.27
C LYS A 162 5.81 -14.77 -17.40
N GLN A 163 6.26 -14.41 -18.60
CA GLN A 163 7.57 -13.79 -18.83
C GLN A 163 7.68 -12.42 -18.13
N MET A 164 6.64 -11.57 -18.19
CA MET A 164 6.62 -10.28 -17.48
C MET A 164 6.77 -10.44 -15.97
N VAL A 165 6.03 -11.40 -15.39
CA VAL A 165 6.12 -11.72 -13.96
C VAL A 165 7.48 -12.32 -13.61
N THR A 166 8.08 -13.13 -14.50
CA THR A 166 9.44 -13.67 -14.29
C THR A 166 10.49 -12.55 -14.25
N VAL A 167 10.39 -11.53 -15.11
CA VAL A 167 11.26 -10.34 -15.03
C VAL A 167 11.09 -9.65 -13.68
N ALA A 168 9.84 -9.47 -13.21
CA ALA A 168 9.59 -8.87 -11.90
C ALA A 168 10.20 -9.70 -10.75
N ASP A 169 10.12 -11.03 -10.81
CA ASP A 169 10.73 -11.94 -9.83
C ASP A 169 12.26 -11.83 -9.79
N LEU A 170 12.90 -11.73 -10.96
CA LEU A 170 14.35 -11.47 -11.05
C LEU A 170 14.72 -10.13 -10.40
N THR A 171 13.96 -9.06 -10.66
CA THR A 171 14.23 -7.75 -10.02
C THR A 171 14.05 -7.80 -8.50
N ARG A 172 13.09 -8.58 -8.00
CA ARG A 172 12.87 -8.76 -6.55
C ARG A 172 14.00 -9.54 -5.90
N THR A 173 14.48 -10.58 -6.58
CA THR A 173 15.63 -11.38 -6.12
C THR A 173 16.89 -10.51 -6.05
N ALA A 174 17.16 -9.75 -7.11
CA ALA A 174 18.30 -8.82 -7.15
C ALA A 174 18.19 -7.73 -6.08
N PHE A 175 16.99 -7.18 -5.84
CA PHE A 175 16.74 -6.26 -4.74
C PHE A 175 17.04 -6.88 -3.36
N MET A 176 16.57 -8.11 -3.10
CA MET A 176 16.83 -8.81 -1.84
C MET A 176 18.32 -9.09 -1.61
N ASN A 177 19.10 -9.25 -2.67
CA ASN A 177 20.55 -9.44 -2.62
C ASN A 177 21.32 -8.12 -2.45
N GLY A 178 20.66 -6.96 -2.63
CA GLY A 178 21.29 -5.65 -2.61
C GLY A 178 21.90 -5.21 -3.96
N ASP A 179 21.61 -5.93 -5.05
CA ASP A 179 22.10 -5.61 -6.40
C ASP A 179 21.27 -4.51 -7.09
N LEU A 180 20.01 -4.36 -6.68
CA LEU A 180 19.11 -3.30 -7.14
C LEU A 180 18.57 -2.49 -5.97
N SER A 181 18.38 -1.19 -6.19
CA SER A 181 17.70 -0.28 -5.27
C SER A 181 16.20 -0.20 -5.51
N THR A 182 15.73 -0.56 -6.72
CA THR A 182 14.33 -0.44 -7.13
C THR A 182 13.72 -1.80 -7.46
N VAL A 183 12.48 -2.04 -7.03
CA VAL A 183 11.80 -3.33 -7.19
C VAL A 183 10.45 -3.23 -7.93
N MET A 184 10.10 -4.28 -8.68
CA MET A 184 8.81 -4.36 -9.37
C MET A 184 7.70 -4.92 -8.47
N SER A 185 6.71 -4.07 -8.14
CA SER A 185 5.44 -4.53 -7.54
C SER A 185 4.51 -5.16 -8.59
N PRO A 186 3.50 -5.94 -8.19
CA PRO A 186 2.45 -6.41 -9.11
C PRO A 186 1.75 -5.26 -9.84
N ARG A 187 1.62 -4.09 -9.21
CA ARG A 187 1.07 -2.88 -9.85
C ARG A 187 1.94 -2.43 -11.03
N THR A 188 3.27 -2.52 -10.92
CA THR A 188 4.20 -2.22 -12.01
C THR A 188 3.98 -3.18 -13.19
N VAL A 189 3.79 -4.46 -12.93
CA VAL A 189 3.52 -5.47 -13.97
C VAL A 189 2.17 -5.24 -14.65
N ILE A 190 1.12 -4.88 -13.88
CA ILE A 190 -0.18 -4.49 -14.44
C ILE A 190 -0.03 -3.30 -15.38
N ASN A 191 0.67 -2.25 -14.93
CA ASN A 191 0.90 -1.05 -15.73
C ASN A 191 1.70 -1.37 -17.00
N TRP A 192 2.70 -2.24 -16.92
CA TRP A 192 3.45 -2.70 -18.08
C TRP A 192 2.54 -3.42 -19.09
N ALA A 193 1.74 -4.37 -18.63
CA ALA A 193 0.79 -5.10 -19.49
C ALA A 193 -0.25 -4.17 -20.15
N GLN A 194 -0.70 -3.13 -19.44
CA GLN A 194 -1.63 -2.13 -19.97
C GLN A 194 -0.97 -1.15 -20.94
N ASN A 195 0.25 -0.72 -20.64
CA ASN A 195 1.03 0.17 -21.52
C ASN A 195 1.41 -0.52 -22.82
N GLU A 196 1.72 -1.82 -22.79
CA GLU A 196 1.98 -2.59 -24.01
C GLU A 196 0.79 -2.52 -24.97
N LYS A 197 -0.44 -2.63 -24.48
CA LYS A 197 -1.65 -2.50 -25.32
C LYS A 197 -1.71 -1.14 -26.04
N ILE A 198 -1.21 -0.08 -25.40
CA ILE A 198 -1.22 1.29 -25.95
C ILE A 198 -0.10 1.44 -26.98
N PHE A 199 1.13 1.08 -26.61
CA PHE A 199 2.32 1.31 -27.43
C PHE A 199 2.58 0.21 -28.46
N ARG A 200 1.92 -0.95 -28.34
CA ARG A 200 2.07 -2.14 -29.18
C ARG A 200 3.52 -2.62 -29.27
N ASN A 201 4.26 -2.45 -28.19
CA ASN A 201 5.65 -2.84 -28.06
C ASN A 201 5.95 -3.16 -26.58
N ILE A 202 6.33 -4.41 -26.31
CA ILE A 202 6.56 -4.93 -24.96
C ILE A 202 7.76 -4.25 -24.31
N GLY A 203 8.88 -4.14 -25.01
CA GLY A 203 10.13 -3.56 -24.50
C GLY A 203 10.01 -2.06 -24.22
N TYR A 204 9.36 -1.32 -25.12
CA TYR A 204 9.09 0.10 -24.91
C TYR A 204 8.15 0.33 -23.71
N ALA A 205 7.11 -0.49 -23.58
CA ALA A 205 6.22 -0.43 -22.43
C ALA A 205 6.91 -0.79 -21.11
N PHE A 206 7.82 -1.78 -21.14
CA PHE A 206 8.65 -2.13 -19.99
C PHE A 206 9.50 -0.94 -19.54
N ARG A 207 10.14 -0.29 -20.51
CA ARG A 207 11.00 0.87 -20.27
C ARG A 207 10.27 2.00 -19.57
N LEU A 208 9.10 2.37 -20.09
CA LEU A 208 8.29 3.44 -19.51
C LEU A 208 7.66 3.06 -18.17
N SER A 209 7.40 1.78 -17.93
CA SER A 209 6.73 1.33 -16.71
C SER A 209 7.70 1.12 -15.55
N PHE A 210 8.94 0.73 -15.85
CA PHE A 210 9.94 0.36 -14.84
C PHE A 210 11.35 0.86 -15.12
N LEU A 211 11.98 0.51 -16.26
CA LEU A 211 13.42 0.73 -16.47
C LEU A 211 13.86 2.20 -16.27
N ASN A 212 13.04 3.15 -16.70
CA ASN A 212 13.33 4.59 -16.54
C ASN A 212 13.38 5.05 -15.07
N LYS A 213 12.83 4.26 -14.15
CA LYS A 213 12.83 4.54 -12.70
C LYS A 213 14.07 3.97 -12.00
N CYS A 214 14.78 3.05 -12.65
CA CYS A 214 16.01 2.47 -12.11
C CYS A 214 17.17 3.45 -12.20
N ASP A 215 18.11 3.31 -11.27
CA ASP A 215 19.40 4.00 -11.32
C ASP A 215 20.12 3.66 -12.64
N GLU A 216 20.85 4.62 -13.21
CA GLU A 216 21.50 4.45 -14.51
C GLU A 216 22.50 3.30 -14.52
N LEU A 217 23.19 3.07 -13.40
CA LEU A 217 24.16 1.98 -13.23
C LEU A 217 23.47 0.61 -13.17
N GLU A 218 22.22 0.57 -12.70
CA GLU A 218 21.42 -0.65 -12.56
C GLU A 218 20.65 -1.02 -13.85
N ARG A 219 20.44 -0.06 -14.76
CA ARG A 219 19.64 -0.28 -15.99
C ARG A 219 20.17 -1.41 -16.85
N GLN A 220 21.48 -1.61 -16.91
CA GLN A 220 22.07 -2.71 -17.67
C GLN A 220 21.64 -4.07 -17.11
N THR A 221 21.76 -4.27 -15.80
CA THR A 221 21.33 -5.50 -15.12
C THR A 221 19.84 -5.76 -15.32
N VAL A 222 19.00 -4.71 -15.23
CA VAL A 222 17.55 -4.84 -15.48
C VAL A 222 17.25 -5.17 -16.95
N ALA A 223 18.01 -4.61 -17.90
CA ALA A 223 17.88 -4.94 -19.31
C ALA A 223 18.29 -6.39 -19.61
N GLU A 224 19.33 -6.92 -18.94
CA GLU A 224 19.72 -8.33 -19.03
C GLU A 224 18.61 -9.26 -18.51
N PHE A 225 17.91 -8.90 -17.44
CA PHE A 225 16.75 -9.65 -16.96
C PHE A 225 15.61 -9.69 -17.99
N TYR A 226 15.34 -8.56 -18.64
CA TYR A 226 14.39 -8.49 -19.74
C TYR A 226 14.82 -9.39 -20.91
N GLN A 227 16.06 -9.24 -21.38
CA GLN A 227 16.61 -10.01 -22.50
C GLN A 227 16.55 -11.51 -22.23
N ARG A 228 16.90 -11.95 -21.02
CA ARG A 228 16.81 -13.37 -20.61
C ARG A 228 15.39 -13.94 -20.68
N CYS A 229 14.37 -13.10 -20.50
CA CYS A 229 12.98 -13.54 -20.51
C CYS A 229 12.32 -13.42 -21.90
N PHE A 230 12.73 -12.45 -22.70
CA PHE A 230 12.08 -12.08 -23.96
C PHE A 230 12.91 -12.34 -25.22
N ASP A 231 14.19 -12.71 -25.06
CA ASP A 231 15.17 -12.90 -26.14
C ASP A 231 15.26 -11.65 -27.06
N GLU A 232 15.08 -10.45 -26.49
CA GLU A 232 15.08 -9.17 -27.19
C GLU A 232 15.95 -8.16 -26.43
N GLU A 233 16.81 -7.45 -27.14
CA GLU A 233 17.63 -6.37 -26.57
C GLU A 233 16.84 -5.06 -26.50
N LEU A 234 16.94 -4.39 -25.35
CA LEU A 234 16.47 -3.02 -25.21
C LEU A 234 17.54 -2.05 -25.74
N PRO A 235 17.18 -0.94 -26.40
CA PRO A 235 18.13 0.03 -26.94
C PRO A 235 19.17 0.54 -25.92
N GLU A 236 18.81 0.58 -24.65
CA GLU A 236 19.65 1.06 -23.54
C GLU A 236 20.73 0.06 -23.13
N SER A 237 20.60 -1.22 -23.48
CA SER A 237 21.64 -2.25 -23.26
C SER A 237 22.94 -1.96 -24.01
N ALA A 238 22.86 -1.21 -25.13
CA ALA A 238 24.01 -0.87 -25.97
C ALA A 238 24.57 0.54 -25.69
N ALA A 239 23.79 1.41 -25.03
CA ALA A 239 24.12 2.83 -24.88
C ALA A 239 25.21 3.09 -23.83
N SER A 240 25.50 2.15 -22.93
CA SER A 240 26.64 2.24 -22.00
C SER A 240 28.00 1.87 -22.62
N VAL A 241 28.01 1.20 -23.79
CA VAL A 241 29.26 0.75 -24.45
C VAL A 241 29.82 1.81 -25.40
N SER A 242 29.03 2.84 -25.77
CA SER A 242 29.41 3.81 -26.82
C SER A 242 29.87 5.19 -26.30
N LEU A 243 30.08 5.34 -24.99
CA LEU A 243 30.77 6.52 -24.42
C LEU A 243 32.20 6.13 -24.03
N GLY A 244 33.01 5.89 -25.05
CA GLY A 244 34.47 5.89 -25.02
C GLY A 244 35.00 7.05 -25.85
#